data_AF-A0A953Y3C2-F1
#
_entry.id   AF-A0A953Y3C2-F1
#
_cell.length_a   1.000
_cell.length_b   1.000
_cell.length_c   1.000
_cell.angle_alpha   90.00
_cell.angle_beta   90.00
_cell.angle_gamma   90.00
#
_symmetry.space_group_name_H-M   'P 1'
#
loop_
_entity.id
_entity.type
_entity.pdbx_description
1 polymer ?
#
loop_
_entity_poly.entity_id
_entity_poly.type
_entity_poly.pdbx_seq_one_letter_code
_entity_poly.pdbx_strand_id
1 'polypeptide(L)'
;MFRSLSLTVALSAVSLGGALACQPTPETQQLKREVVAKYEAGQREAGHRLLSRFGYASTWAAHEQVTVTAVFDSRERGMTLFAERKPGVSSSGDMLIAIPPGTRFIPQTKGGEAPQELILARGAVMLMGSLHTTETTAVPVLCTTYRRHGPEAGVRYTLRMAEPGSALDEVAQAVCSGTRAPQASEAALAVWIASGSAPTPAQLGSSSYRTFHTPRQPVNRSHVAGAKRILLQAGLDLKDFAFFGQLTPQSMDSGEPSQGTQDGRAVDPEPTPAPAPTPTGASPQSSPRSGEFAG
;
A
#
# COMPACT_ATOMS: atom_id res chain seq x y z
N MET A 1 -27.95 -26.22 -0.15
CA MET A 1 -27.18 -27.31 -0.78
C MET A 1 -26.14 -26.71 -1.72
N PHE A 2 -24.88 -26.67 -1.30
CA PHE A 2 -23.70 -26.88 -2.15
C PHE A 2 -22.57 -27.35 -1.22
N ARG A 3 -21.88 -28.40 -1.65
CA ARG A 3 -20.97 -29.25 -0.87
C ARG A 3 -19.55 -28.66 -0.84
N SER A 4 -18.90 -28.88 0.31
CA SER A 4 -17.47 -29.11 0.58
C SER A 4 -16.44 -28.92 -0.55
N LEU A 5 -15.39 -28.16 -0.25
CA LEU A 5 -14.02 -28.46 -0.69
C LEU A 5 -13.07 -28.21 0.49
N SER A 6 -12.52 -29.32 1.00
CA SER A 6 -11.49 -29.39 2.03
C SER A 6 -10.21 -28.65 1.61
N LEU A 7 -9.69 -27.76 2.45
CA LEU A 7 -8.29 -27.34 2.38
C LEU A 7 -7.54 -27.99 3.55
N THR A 8 -6.96 -29.15 3.26
CA THR A 8 -6.00 -29.81 4.15
C THR A 8 -4.70 -29.01 4.10
N VAL A 9 -4.47 -28.16 5.10
CA VAL A 9 -3.13 -27.61 5.36
C VAL A 9 -2.37 -28.64 6.17
N ALA A 10 -1.66 -29.53 5.47
CA ALA A 10 -0.66 -30.38 6.10
C ALA A 10 0.64 -29.56 6.27
N LEU A 11 0.75 -28.84 7.38
CA LEU A 11 2.03 -28.32 7.87
C LEU A 11 2.67 -29.41 8.73
N SER A 12 3.36 -30.33 8.08
CA SER A 12 4.30 -31.25 8.74
C SER A 12 5.71 -30.79 8.46
N ALA A 13 6.34 -30.19 9.47
CA ALA A 13 7.79 -30.13 9.57
C ALA A 13 8.18 -30.14 11.06
N VAL A 14 8.09 -31.33 11.68
CA VAL A 14 8.93 -31.64 12.83
C VAL A 14 10.31 -31.97 12.28
N SER A 15 11.25 -31.02 12.39
CA SER A 15 12.67 -31.30 12.39
C SER A 15 13.28 -30.64 13.64
N LEU A 16 13.19 -31.39 14.73
CA LEU A 16 14.00 -31.18 15.92
C LEU A 16 15.41 -31.68 15.60
N GLY A 17 16.27 -30.78 15.16
CA GLY A 17 17.64 -31.11 14.79
C GLY A 17 18.40 -29.92 14.19
N GLY A 18 18.61 -28.86 14.99
CA GLY A 18 19.67 -27.88 14.74
C GLY A 18 19.66 -27.20 13.37
N ALA A 19 18.49 -26.78 12.88
CA ALA A 19 18.43 -25.78 11.81
C ALA A 19 18.92 -24.45 12.39
N LEU A 20 20.23 -24.21 12.32
CA LEU A 20 20.73 -22.86 12.10
C LEU A 20 20.11 -22.42 10.77
N ALA A 21 18.86 -21.96 10.82
CA ALA A 21 18.24 -21.25 9.73
C ALA A 21 19.22 -20.12 9.43
N CYS A 22 19.96 -20.23 8.33
CA CYS A 22 20.90 -19.22 7.89
C CYS A 22 20.11 -17.93 7.75
N GLN A 23 20.18 -17.11 8.81
CA GLN A 23 19.52 -15.83 8.81
C GLN A 23 20.16 -14.98 7.72
N PRO A 24 19.36 -14.13 7.05
CA PRO A 24 19.93 -13.24 6.06
C PRO A 24 21.05 -12.41 6.67
N THR A 25 22.12 -12.17 5.91
CA THR A 25 23.27 -11.44 6.45
C THR A 25 22.87 -10.02 6.87
N PRO A 26 23.55 -9.41 7.86
CA PRO A 26 23.31 -8.02 8.25
C PRO A 26 23.42 -7.04 7.07
N GLU A 27 24.30 -7.32 6.11
CA GLU A 27 24.48 -6.55 4.89
C GLU A 27 23.23 -6.61 4.00
N THR A 28 22.69 -7.80 3.73
CA THR A 28 21.47 -7.96 2.93
C THR A 28 20.26 -7.29 3.58
N GLN A 29 20.16 -7.36 4.90
CA GLN A 29 19.10 -6.66 5.66
C GLN A 29 19.25 -5.15 5.59
N GLN A 30 20.48 -4.63 5.65
CA GLN A 30 20.74 -3.20 5.49
C GLN A 30 20.37 -2.73 4.08
N LEU A 31 20.77 -3.46 3.04
CA LEU A 31 20.40 -3.18 1.66
C LEU A 31 18.88 -3.16 1.48
N LYS A 32 18.16 -4.13 2.05
CA LYS A 32 16.69 -4.17 2.04
C LYS A 32 16.11 -2.89 2.63
N ARG A 33 16.56 -2.46 3.81
CA ARG A 33 16.08 -1.23 4.45
C ARG A 33 16.34 0.01 3.59
N GLU A 34 17.52 0.12 2.99
CA GLU A 34 17.86 1.26 2.14
C GLU A 34 17.00 1.30 0.87
N VAL A 35 16.79 0.17 0.20
CA VAL A 35 15.95 0.10 -1.01
C VAL A 35 14.49 0.43 -0.66
N VAL A 36 13.96 -0.11 0.44
CA VAL A 36 12.62 0.24 0.94
C VAL A 36 12.51 1.73 1.18
N ALA A 37 13.46 2.34 1.90
CA ALA A 37 13.47 3.78 2.16
C ALA A 37 13.53 4.61 0.87
N LYS A 38 14.27 4.17 -0.15
CA LYS A 38 14.28 4.82 -1.47
C LYS A 38 12.92 4.74 -2.15
N TYR A 39 12.26 3.60 -2.14
CA TYR A 39 10.93 3.46 -2.74
C TYR A 39 9.86 4.25 -1.97
N GLU A 40 9.88 4.23 -0.64
CA GLU A 40 8.99 5.03 0.22
C GLU A 40 9.21 6.53 0.04
N ALA A 41 10.40 6.96 -0.39
CA ALA A 41 10.67 8.36 -0.74
C ALA A 41 10.31 8.70 -2.20
N GLY A 42 9.73 7.78 -2.97
CA GLY A 42 9.48 7.95 -4.41
C GLY A 42 10.76 7.97 -5.27
N GLN A 43 11.91 7.62 -4.71
CA GLN A 43 13.21 7.65 -5.39
C GLN A 43 13.48 6.31 -6.09
N ARG A 44 12.59 5.87 -6.99
CA ARG A 44 12.68 4.56 -7.66
C ARG A 44 14.05 4.32 -8.30
N GLU A 45 14.51 5.28 -9.10
CA GLU A 45 15.80 5.14 -9.82
C GLU A 45 17.00 5.10 -8.87
N ALA A 46 16.91 5.76 -7.70
CA ALA A 46 17.96 5.64 -6.69
C ALA A 46 17.96 4.22 -6.06
N GLY A 47 16.78 3.63 -5.84
CA GLY A 47 16.64 2.24 -5.41
C GLY A 47 17.21 1.26 -6.45
N HIS A 48 16.89 1.44 -7.73
CA HIS A 48 17.45 0.62 -8.83
C HIS A 48 18.98 0.71 -8.89
N ARG A 49 19.55 1.92 -8.82
CA ARG A 49 21.01 2.13 -8.79
C ARG A 49 21.69 1.53 -7.56
N LEU A 50 20.97 1.39 -6.45
CA LEU A 50 21.48 0.74 -5.26
C LEU A 50 21.53 -0.78 -5.46
N LEU A 51 20.45 -1.37 -5.98
CA LEU A 51 20.36 -2.81 -6.29
C LEU A 51 21.45 -3.25 -7.27
N SER A 52 21.68 -2.47 -8.34
CA SER A 52 22.63 -2.84 -9.41
C SER A 52 24.10 -2.95 -8.95
N ARG A 53 24.41 -2.55 -7.71
CA ARG A 53 25.75 -2.68 -7.12
C ARG A 53 26.02 -4.06 -6.53
N PHE A 54 24.98 -4.88 -6.37
CA PHE A 54 25.05 -6.17 -5.69
C PHE A 54 24.53 -7.28 -6.60
N GLY A 55 25.37 -8.28 -6.90
CA GLY A 55 24.97 -9.40 -7.77
C GLY A 55 23.87 -10.30 -7.20
N TYR A 56 23.59 -10.19 -5.89
CA TYR A 56 22.53 -10.92 -5.19
C TYR A 56 21.21 -10.13 -5.10
N ALA A 57 21.14 -8.94 -5.70
CA ALA A 57 19.99 -8.05 -5.63
C ALA A 57 19.57 -7.60 -7.02
N SER A 58 18.26 -7.69 -7.33
CA SER A 58 17.74 -7.16 -8.58
C SER A 58 16.27 -6.77 -8.47
N THR A 59 15.77 -6.08 -9.49
CA THR A 59 14.32 -5.98 -9.68
C THR A 59 13.75 -7.33 -10.13
N TRP A 60 12.47 -7.58 -9.87
CA TRP A 60 11.80 -8.81 -10.30
C TRP A 60 11.96 -9.05 -11.82
N ALA A 61 11.91 -7.98 -12.62
CA ALA A 61 11.94 -8.05 -14.07
C ALA A 61 13.32 -8.45 -14.63
N ALA A 62 14.39 -8.13 -13.90
CA ALA A 62 15.76 -8.48 -14.27
C ALA A 62 16.21 -9.82 -13.65
N HIS A 63 15.40 -10.44 -12.78
CA HIS A 63 15.83 -11.60 -12.02
C HIS A 63 15.66 -12.89 -12.83
N GLU A 64 16.75 -13.39 -13.43
CA GLU A 64 16.70 -14.61 -14.23
C GLU A 64 16.46 -15.88 -13.40
N GLN A 65 16.83 -15.84 -12.12
CA GLN A 65 16.79 -17.02 -11.23
C GLN A 65 15.48 -17.19 -10.43
N VAL A 66 14.53 -16.25 -10.54
CA VAL A 66 13.30 -16.26 -9.72
C VAL A 66 12.08 -16.12 -10.62
N THR A 67 10.99 -16.76 -10.22
CA THR A 67 9.66 -16.46 -10.72
C THR A 67 8.89 -15.73 -9.63
N VAL A 68 8.29 -14.58 -9.98
CA VAL A 68 7.39 -13.87 -9.07
C VAL A 68 5.97 -14.05 -9.58
N THR A 69 5.11 -14.60 -8.74
CA THR A 69 3.67 -14.69 -8.99
C THR A 69 2.92 -13.83 -7.98
N ALA A 70 1.74 -13.37 -8.38
CA ALA A 70 0.92 -12.47 -7.57
C ALA A 70 -0.51 -13.04 -7.52
N VAL A 71 -1.05 -13.18 -6.32
CA VAL A 71 -2.42 -13.64 -6.09
C VAL A 71 -3.16 -12.62 -5.24
N PHE A 72 -4.34 -12.22 -5.70
CA PHE A 72 -5.13 -11.25 -4.97
C PHE A 72 -5.75 -11.86 -3.71
N ASP A 73 -5.53 -11.20 -2.57
CA ASP A 73 -6.11 -11.56 -1.28
C ASP A 73 -7.20 -10.56 -0.88
N SER A 74 -8.44 -11.00 -0.96
CA SER A 74 -9.61 -10.19 -0.60
C SER A 74 -9.70 -9.84 0.90
N ARG A 75 -9.07 -10.61 1.78
CA ARG A 75 -9.09 -10.38 3.24
C ARG A 75 -8.16 -9.21 3.59
N GLU A 76 -6.93 -9.27 3.10
CA GLU A 76 -5.91 -8.25 3.31
C GLU A 76 -6.08 -7.04 2.40
N ARG A 77 -7.00 -7.14 1.43
CA ARG A 77 -7.23 -6.13 0.39
C ARG A 77 -5.97 -5.77 -0.39
N GLY A 78 -5.10 -6.75 -0.54
CA GLY A 78 -3.77 -6.60 -1.08
C GLY A 78 -3.46 -7.65 -2.12
N MET A 79 -2.25 -7.56 -2.66
CA MET A 79 -1.68 -8.62 -3.46
C MET A 79 -0.71 -9.41 -2.60
N THR A 80 -0.83 -10.74 -2.59
CA THR A 80 0.20 -11.60 -2.03
C THR A 80 1.16 -11.97 -3.14
N LEU A 81 2.41 -11.60 -2.96
CA LEU A 81 3.50 -11.90 -3.87
C LEU A 81 4.19 -13.17 -3.39
N PHE A 82 4.52 -14.05 -4.34
CA PHE A 82 5.26 -15.28 -4.11
C PHE A 82 6.47 -15.26 -5.02
N ALA A 83 7.66 -15.15 -4.44
CA ALA A 83 8.90 -15.36 -5.14
C ALA A 83 9.34 -16.81 -4.97
N GLU A 84 9.67 -17.48 -6.07
CA GLU A 84 10.15 -18.86 -6.06
C GLU A 84 11.43 -18.98 -6.90
N ARG A 85 12.47 -19.64 -6.36
CA ARG A 85 13.69 -19.94 -7.13
C ARG A 85 13.33 -20.87 -8.28
N LYS A 86 13.86 -20.59 -9.48
CA LYS A 86 13.66 -21.49 -10.62
C LYS A 86 14.36 -22.84 -10.35
N PRO A 87 13.80 -23.96 -10.85
CA PRO A 87 14.45 -25.25 -10.75
C PRO A 87 15.88 -25.23 -11.31
N GLY A 88 16.82 -25.84 -10.60
CA GLY A 88 18.23 -25.91 -11.01
C GLY A 88 19.08 -24.69 -10.66
N VAL A 89 18.51 -23.64 -10.06
CA VAL A 89 19.29 -22.53 -9.49
C VAL A 89 19.88 -22.96 -8.15
N SER A 90 21.10 -23.47 -8.19
CA SER A 90 21.89 -23.85 -7.01
C SER A 90 22.61 -22.64 -6.39
N SER A 91 21.92 -21.52 -6.13
CA SER A 91 22.54 -20.40 -5.43
C SER A 91 22.38 -20.57 -3.92
N SER A 92 23.47 -20.92 -3.25
CA SER A 92 23.60 -21.06 -1.79
C SER A 92 23.58 -19.71 -1.04
N GLY A 93 23.01 -18.66 -1.63
CA GLY A 93 23.10 -17.29 -1.16
C GLY A 93 21.74 -16.62 -0.99
N ASP A 94 21.70 -15.63 -0.10
CA ASP A 94 20.57 -14.73 0.03
C ASP A 94 20.29 -14.02 -1.29
N MET A 95 19.02 -13.75 -1.55
CA MET A 95 18.58 -13.03 -2.73
C MET A 95 17.58 -11.95 -2.35
N LEU A 96 17.79 -10.76 -2.88
CA LEU A 96 16.95 -9.60 -2.65
C LEU A 96 16.21 -9.25 -3.92
N ILE A 97 14.88 -9.34 -3.88
CA ILE A 97 14.02 -9.15 -5.03
C ILE A 97 13.17 -7.92 -4.79
N ALA A 98 13.40 -6.88 -5.59
CA ALA A 98 12.68 -5.62 -5.49
C ALA A 98 11.54 -5.55 -6.51
N ILE A 99 10.38 -5.08 -6.05
CA ILE A 99 9.21 -4.79 -6.88
C ILE A 99 8.92 -3.29 -6.72
N PRO A 100 9.38 -2.47 -7.68
CA PRO A 100 9.37 -1.02 -7.52
C PRO A 100 7.94 -0.44 -7.62
N PRO A 101 7.73 0.78 -7.10
CA PRO A 101 6.56 1.59 -7.41
C PRO A 101 6.35 1.72 -8.93
N GLY A 102 5.10 1.76 -9.36
CA GLY A 102 4.75 1.70 -10.78
C GLY A 102 4.59 0.28 -11.34
N THR A 103 4.80 -0.77 -10.53
CA THR A 103 4.50 -2.14 -10.95
C THR A 103 3.00 -2.37 -11.03
N ARG A 104 2.50 -2.73 -12.21
CA ARG A 104 1.12 -3.14 -12.49
C ARG A 104 0.95 -4.64 -12.33
N PHE A 105 -0.24 -5.04 -11.92
CA PHE A 105 -0.71 -6.42 -11.86
C PHE A 105 -1.78 -6.59 -12.93
N ILE A 106 -1.49 -7.43 -13.92
CA ILE A 106 -2.37 -7.71 -15.06
C ILE A 106 -2.95 -9.11 -14.88
N PRO A 107 -4.28 -9.27 -14.75
CA PRO A 107 -4.90 -10.55 -14.48
C PRO A 107 -4.67 -11.53 -15.64
N GLN A 108 -4.34 -12.77 -15.31
CA GLN A 108 -4.24 -13.86 -16.28
C GLN A 108 -5.62 -14.47 -16.49
N THR A 109 -6.34 -14.05 -17.53
CA THR A 109 -7.63 -14.67 -17.90
C THR A 109 -7.52 -15.53 -19.15
N LYS A 110 -8.32 -16.61 -19.19
CA LYS A 110 -8.42 -17.54 -20.33
C LYS A 110 -9.70 -17.33 -21.15
N GLY A 111 -10.29 -16.14 -21.10
CA GLY A 111 -11.58 -15.79 -21.73
C GLY A 111 -12.56 -15.17 -20.72
N GLY A 112 -13.47 -14.31 -21.21
CA GLY A 112 -14.44 -13.57 -20.39
C GLY A 112 -14.03 -12.12 -20.07
N GLU A 113 -14.84 -11.43 -19.27
CA GLU A 113 -14.53 -10.08 -18.79
C GLU A 113 -13.33 -10.15 -17.84
N ALA A 114 -12.22 -9.53 -18.21
CA ALA A 114 -11.02 -9.57 -17.38
C ALA A 114 -11.26 -8.86 -16.03
N PRO A 115 -10.79 -9.43 -14.90
CA PRO A 115 -10.72 -8.75 -13.62
C PRO A 115 -10.03 -7.39 -13.75
N GLN A 116 -10.19 -6.59 -12.72
CA GLN A 116 -9.59 -5.26 -12.67
C GLN A 116 -8.07 -5.37 -12.60
N GLU A 117 -7.40 -4.64 -13.48
CA GLU A 117 -5.96 -4.41 -13.34
C GLU A 117 -5.66 -3.57 -12.09
N LEU A 118 -4.51 -3.85 -11.47
CA LEU A 118 -4.08 -3.19 -10.25
C LEU A 118 -2.69 -2.58 -10.43
N ILE A 119 -2.31 -1.68 -9.55
CA ILE A 119 -0.97 -1.09 -9.46
C ILE A 119 -0.51 -1.11 -8.02
N LEU A 120 0.78 -1.34 -7.84
CA LEU A 120 1.43 -1.37 -6.55
C LEU A 120 1.41 0.04 -5.94
N ALA A 121 0.81 0.16 -4.75
CA ALA A 121 0.71 1.43 -4.04
C ALA A 121 1.99 1.76 -3.26
N ARG A 122 2.78 0.74 -2.92
CA ARG A 122 4.07 0.86 -2.23
C ARG A 122 5.07 -0.15 -2.77
N GLY A 123 6.28 0.30 -3.07
CA GLY A 123 7.37 -0.60 -3.45
C GLY A 123 7.56 -1.71 -2.42
N ALA A 124 7.92 -2.90 -2.88
CA ALA A 124 8.12 -4.07 -2.03
C ALA A 124 9.52 -4.64 -2.23
N VAL A 125 10.10 -5.18 -1.17
CA VAL A 125 11.40 -5.84 -1.22
C VAL A 125 11.31 -7.14 -0.45
N MET A 126 11.45 -8.25 -1.17
CA MET A 126 11.47 -9.60 -0.61
C MET A 126 12.93 -10.01 -0.39
N LEU A 127 13.18 -10.71 0.72
CA LEU A 127 14.49 -11.23 1.04
C LEU A 127 14.37 -12.74 1.21
N MET A 128 14.86 -13.45 0.22
CA MET A 128 14.86 -14.90 0.17
C MET A 128 16.19 -15.41 0.70
N GLY A 129 16.18 -16.04 1.87
CA GLY A 129 17.40 -16.62 2.43
C GLY A 129 17.94 -17.76 1.59
N SER A 130 19.20 -18.12 1.83
CA SER A 130 19.93 -19.18 1.09
C SER A 130 19.25 -20.55 1.07
N LEU A 131 18.53 -20.91 2.13
CA LEU A 131 17.83 -22.19 2.26
C LEU A 131 16.34 -22.11 1.89
N HIS A 132 15.83 -20.92 1.58
CA HIS A 132 14.43 -20.72 1.23
C HIS A 132 14.25 -20.83 -0.27
N THR A 133 13.32 -21.71 -0.67
CA THR A 133 12.88 -21.85 -2.06
C THR A 133 11.79 -20.85 -2.41
N THR A 134 11.04 -20.38 -1.39
CA THR A 134 9.89 -19.51 -1.55
C THR A 134 9.88 -18.43 -0.48
N GLU A 135 9.52 -17.22 -0.87
CA GLU A 135 9.30 -16.08 0.03
C GLU A 135 7.97 -15.41 -0.34
N THR A 136 7.25 -14.93 0.67
CA THR A 136 5.95 -14.29 0.46
C THR A 136 5.84 -12.94 1.15
N THR A 137 5.13 -12.01 0.52
CA THR A 137 4.83 -10.72 1.14
C THR A 137 3.51 -10.15 0.63
N ALA A 138 2.73 -9.56 1.53
CA ALA A 138 1.50 -8.87 1.18
C ALA A 138 1.81 -7.40 0.87
N VAL A 139 1.24 -6.88 -0.22
CA VAL A 139 1.47 -5.50 -0.65
C VAL A 139 0.17 -4.75 -0.91
N PRO A 140 0.11 -3.46 -0.55
CA PRO A 140 -1.05 -2.63 -0.87
C PRO A 140 -1.07 -2.34 -2.36
N VAL A 141 -2.27 -2.38 -2.94
CA VAL A 141 -2.51 -2.15 -4.36
C VAL A 141 -3.59 -1.10 -4.56
N LEU A 142 -3.69 -0.51 -5.73
CA LEU A 142 -4.80 0.34 -6.15
C LEU A 142 -5.33 -0.17 -7.48
N CYS A 143 -6.61 0.03 -7.76
CA CYS A 143 -7.17 -0.35 -9.05
C CYS A 143 -6.71 0.65 -10.12
N THR A 144 -6.19 0.19 -11.27
CA THR A 144 -5.80 1.09 -12.37
C THR A 144 -6.96 1.50 -13.23
N THR A 145 -7.94 0.63 -13.40
CA THR A 145 -9.14 0.91 -14.19
C THR A 145 -10.33 1.09 -13.28
N TYR A 146 -11.39 1.70 -13.79
CA TYR A 146 -12.69 1.75 -13.14
C TYR A 146 -13.59 0.68 -13.76
N ARG A 147 -14.01 -0.31 -12.97
CA ARG A 147 -14.90 -1.39 -13.42
C ARG A 147 -15.95 -1.72 -12.37
N ARG A 148 -17.06 -2.30 -12.83
CA ARG A 148 -18.15 -2.80 -11.97
C ARG A 148 -17.67 -3.97 -11.09
N HIS A 149 -16.80 -4.80 -11.65
CA HIS A 149 -16.22 -5.96 -10.97
C HIS A 149 -14.83 -5.60 -10.43
N GLY A 150 -14.62 -5.87 -9.14
CA GLY A 150 -13.34 -5.70 -8.49
C GLY A 150 -12.35 -6.81 -8.87
N PRO A 151 -11.12 -6.78 -8.31
CA PRO A 151 -10.23 -7.93 -8.36
C PRO A 151 -10.88 -9.16 -7.70
N GLU A 152 -10.65 -10.32 -8.30
CA GLU A 152 -11.21 -11.58 -7.85
C GLU A 152 -10.18 -12.39 -7.04
N ALA A 153 -10.60 -12.94 -5.91
CA ALA A 153 -9.74 -13.72 -5.02
C ALA A 153 -9.23 -14.99 -5.73
N GLY A 154 -7.95 -15.31 -5.56
CA GLY A 154 -7.34 -16.49 -6.17
C GLY A 154 -6.96 -16.32 -7.65
N VAL A 155 -7.33 -15.21 -8.30
CA VAL A 155 -6.84 -14.89 -9.65
C VAL A 155 -5.35 -14.58 -9.58
N ARG A 156 -4.60 -15.17 -10.53
CA ARG A 156 -3.18 -14.90 -10.72
C ARG A 156 -2.97 -13.68 -11.59
N TYR A 157 -1.99 -12.87 -11.22
CA TYR A 157 -1.60 -11.68 -11.95
C TYR A 157 -0.16 -11.80 -12.44
N THR A 158 0.07 -11.29 -13.64
CA THR A 158 1.42 -11.01 -14.16
C THR A 158 1.84 -9.61 -13.71
N LEU A 159 3.12 -9.46 -13.40
CA LEU A 159 3.69 -8.15 -13.10
C LEU A 159 4.14 -7.50 -14.40
N ARG A 160 3.92 -6.19 -14.53
CA ARG A 160 4.44 -5.38 -15.62
C ARG A 160 4.76 -3.98 -15.11
N MET A 161 5.89 -3.42 -15.50
CA MET A 161 6.15 -2.00 -15.20
C MET A 161 5.20 -1.10 -15.97
N ALA A 162 4.68 -0.06 -15.32
CA ALA A 162 4.16 1.10 -16.03
C ALA A 162 5.28 1.68 -16.92
N GLU A 163 4.89 2.31 -18.02
CA GLU A 163 5.87 2.96 -18.90
C GLU A 163 6.56 4.09 -18.13
N PRO A 164 7.90 4.10 -18.03
CA PRO A 164 8.63 5.14 -17.30
C PRO A 164 8.27 6.54 -17.80
N GLY A 165 7.92 7.44 -16.90
CA GLY A 165 7.52 8.81 -17.24
C GLY A 165 6.08 8.96 -17.75
N SER A 166 5.30 7.87 -17.85
CA SER A 166 3.86 7.98 -18.09
C SER A 166 3.13 8.57 -16.89
N ALA A 167 1.97 9.19 -17.11
CA ALA A 167 1.17 9.77 -16.01
C ALA A 167 0.87 8.77 -14.89
N LEU A 168 0.56 7.51 -15.25
CA LEU A 168 0.32 6.45 -14.27
C LEU A 168 1.57 6.13 -13.44
N ASP A 169 2.73 6.17 -14.06
CA ASP A 169 4.02 5.91 -13.41
C ASP A 169 4.38 7.01 -12.40
N GLU A 170 4.25 8.27 -12.81
CA GLU A 170 4.50 9.44 -11.94
C GLU A 170 3.53 9.47 -10.76
N VAL A 171 2.25 9.18 -10.98
CA VAL A 171 1.27 9.09 -9.89
C VAL A 171 1.58 7.95 -8.93
N ALA A 172 1.99 6.78 -9.43
CA ALA A 172 2.35 5.66 -8.57
C ALA A 172 3.55 6.00 -7.67
N GLN A 173 4.55 6.71 -8.20
CA GLN A 173 5.68 7.22 -7.43
C GLN A 173 5.24 8.28 -6.41
N ALA A 174 4.39 9.23 -6.80
CA ALA A 174 3.86 10.26 -5.91
C ALA A 174 3.05 9.67 -4.74
N VAL A 175 2.16 8.72 -5.03
CA VAL A 175 1.37 7.99 -4.02
C VAL A 175 2.28 7.24 -3.04
N CYS A 176 3.36 6.63 -3.54
CA CYS A 176 4.33 5.93 -2.71
C CYS A 176 5.14 6.91 -1.82
N SER A 177 5.47 8.09 -2.33
CA SER A 177 6.30 9.12 -1.66
C SER A 177 5.57 9.99 -0.62
N GLY A 178 4.24 9.97 -0.59
CA GLY A 178 3.44 10.93 0.15
C GLY A 178 3.72 10.93 1.66
N THR A 179 4.16 12.06 2.19
CA THR A 179 4.42 12.30 3.64
C THR A 179 3.18 12.10 4.51
N ARG A 180 1.98 12.20 3.91
CA ARG A 180 0.71 11.79 4.49
C ARG A 180 0.15 10.70 3.60
N ALA A 181 -0.15 9.53 4.16
CA ALA A 181 -0.84 8.47 3.43
C ALA A 181 -2.13 9.07 2.84
N PRO A 182 -2.24 9.22 1.51
CA PRO A 182 -3.45 9.76 0.91
C PRO A 182 -4.61 8.85 1.30
N GLN A 183 -5.80 9.43 1.44
CA GLN A 183 -6.97 8.57 1.61
C GLN A 183 -7.04 7.62 0.41
N ALA A 184 -7.31 6.33 0.65
CA ALA A 184 -7.29 5.33 -0.41
C ALA A 184 -8.18 5.72 -1.61
N SER A 185 -9.29 6.42 -1.35
CA SER A 185 -10.18 6.98 -2.38
C SER A 185 -9.55 8.08 -3.23
N GLU A 186 -8.78 8.99 -2.62
CA GLU A 186 -8.08 10.07 -3.34
C GLU A 186 -6.99 9.49 -4.25
N ALA A 187 -6.20 8.55 -3.71
CA ALA A 187 -5.15 7.87 -4.47
C ALA A 187 -5.74 7.02 -5.60
N ALA A 188 -6.82 6.29 -5.35
CA ALA A 188 -7.51 5.52 -6.38
C ALA A 188 -8.05 6.42 -7.49
N LEU A 189 -8.67 7.57 -7.15
CA LEU A 189 -9.15 8.51 -8.15
C LEU A 189 -8.00 9.10 -8.99
N ALA A 190 -6.88 9.47 -8.36
CA ALA A 190 -5.71 9.96 -9.08
C ALA A 190 -5.16 8.91 -10.06
N VAL A 191 -5.07 7.65 -9.62
CA VAL A 191 -4.64 6.53 -10.47
C VAL A 191 -5.59 6.31 -11.64
N TRP A 192 -6.91 6.38 -11.43
CA TRP A 192 -7.89 6.24 -12.51
C TRP A 192 -7.82 7.37 -13.54
N ILE A 193 -7.60 8.61 -13.08
CA ILE A 193 -7.43 9.76 -13.97
C ILE A 193 -6.15 9.56 -14.81
N ALA A 194 -5.05 9.19 -14.16
CA ALA A 194 -3.76 8.98 -14.81
C ALA A 194 -3.73 7.80 -15.78
N SER A 195 -4.56 6.78 -15.55
CA SER A 195 -4.72 5.65 -16.48
C SER A 195 -5.68 5.92 -17.65
N GLY A 196 -6.28 7.11 -17.70
CA GLY A 196 -7.31 7.44 -18.68
C GLY A 196 -8.62 6.65 -18.50
N SER A 197 -8.81 6.02 -17.35
CA SER A 197 -9.96 5.15 -17.06
C SER A 197 -10.89 5.74 -15.99
N ALA A 198 -10.77 7.04 -15.70
CA ALA A 198 -11.61 7.68 -14.69
C ALA A 198 -13.08 7.75 -15.14
N PRO A 199 -14.02 7.60 -14.20
CA PRO A 199 -15.42 7.95 -14.47
C PRO A 199 -15.57 9.43 -14.77
N THR A 200 -16.65 9.81 -15.44
CA THR A 200 -16.98 11.24 -15.57
C THR A 200 -17.28 11.85 -14.20
N PRO A 201 -17.03 13.15 -13.97
CA PRO A 201 -17.34 13.78 -12.68
C PRO A 201 -18.82 13.67 -12.26
N ALA A 202 -19.73 13.54 -13.22
CA ALA A 202 -21.16 13.31 -12.98
C ALA A 202 -21.45 11.91 -12.42
N GLN A 203 -20.59 10.92 -12.67
CA GLN A 203 -20.72 9.55 -12.20
C GLN A 203 -20.16 9.33 -10.78
N LEU A 204 -19.41 10.29 -10.24
CA LEU A 204 -18.86 10.20 -8.88
C LEU A 204 -19.98 10.12 -7.83
N GLY A 205 -19.79 9.26 -6.83
CA GLY A 205 -20.76 9.05 -5.74
C GLY A 205 -21.90 8.08 -6.04
N SER A 206 -22.05 7.59 -7.28
CA SER A 206 -23.02 6.53 -7.55
C SER A 206 -22.59 5.19 -6.94
N SER A 207 -23.57 4.44 -6.41
CA SER A 207 -23.37 3.18 -5.68
C SER A 207 -22.81 2.05 -6.54
N SER A 208 -22.92 2.17 -7.87
CA SER A 208 -22.39 1.22 -8.85
C SER A 208 -20.87 1.29 -8.99
N TYR A 209 -20.23 2.23 -8.29
CA TYR A 209 -18.91 2.74 -8.61
C TYR A 209 -18.05 2.85 -7.36
N ARG A 210 -17.62 1.69 -6.88
CA ARG A 210 -16.84 1.54 -5.65
C ARG A 210 -15.41 1.15 -6.00
N THR A 211 -14.45 1.68 -5.25
CA THR A 211 -13.12 1.05 -5.24
C THR A 211 -13.19 -0.22 -4.39
N PHE A 212 -12.31 -1.17 -4.65
CA PHE A 212 -12.19 -2.35 -3.79
C PHE A 212 -11.75 -1.99 -2.35
N HIS A 213 -11.05 -0.87 -2.15
CA HIS A 213 -10.62 -0.40 -0.84
C HIS A 213 -11.70 0.27 -0.02
N THR A 214 -12.72 0.84 -0.67
CA THR A 214 -13.83 1.51 0.01
C THR A 214 -15.19 0.90 -0.38
N PRO A 215 -15.41 -0.40 -0.15
CA PRO A 215 -16.67 -1.06 -0.50
C PRO A 215 -17.86 -0.46 0.26
N ARG A 216 -17.64 0.33 1.32
CA ARG A 216 -18.69 1.07 2.05
C ARG A 216 -18.82 2.54 1.63
N GLN A 217 -17.81 3.13 1.00
CA GLN A 217 -17.78 4.55 0.66
C GLN A 217 -17.37 4.73 -0.80
N PRO A 218 -18.30 5.03 -1.72
CA PRO A 218 -17.93 5.26 -3.11
C PRO A 218 -16.97 6.44 -3.23
N VAL A 219 -16.14 6.41 -4.26
CA VAL A 219 -15.35 7.60 -4.62
C VAL A 219 -16.35 8.68 -5.05
N ASN A 220 -16.42 9.74 -4.27
CA ASN A 220 -17.30 10.87 -4.49
C ASN A 220 -16.50 12.16 -4.75
N ARG A 221 -17.22 13.27 -4.93
CA ARG A 221 -16.64 14.57 -5.30
C ARG A 221 -15.67 15.15 -4.27
N SER A 222 -15.83 14.85 -2.97
CA SER A 222 -14.92 15.39 -1.95
C SER A 222 -13.47 14.92 -2.12
N HIS A 223 -13.26 13.76 -2.76
CA HIS A 223 -11.92 13.23 -3.04
C HIS A 223 -11.22 13.91 -4.22
N VAL A 224 -11.91 14.72 -5.02
CA VAL A 224 -11.33 15.37 -6.22
C VAL A 224 -10.19 16.31 -5.83
N ALA A 225 -10.34 17.06 -4.74
CA ALA A 225 -9.30 17.96 -4.26
C ALA A 225 -8.01 17.20 -3.88
N GLY A 226 -8.15 16.05 -3.21
CA GLY A 226 -7.02 15.18 -2.86
C GLY A 226 -6.38 14.55 -4.09
N ALA A 227 -7.17 14.04 -5.03
CA ALA A 227 -6.67 13.49 -6.28
C ALA A 227 -5.91 14.53 -7.12
N LYS A 228 -6.46 15.75 -7.23
CA LYS A 228 -5.81 16.90 -7.87
C LYS A 228 -4.45 17.19 -7.24
N ARG A 229 -4.36 17.22 -5.91
CA ARG A 229 -3.09 17.43 -5.20
C ARG A 229 -2.06 16.35 -5.54
N ILE A 230 -2.47 15.08 -5.61
CA ILE A 230 -1.58 13.96 -5.99
C ILE A 230 -1.06 14.12 -7.42
N LEU A 231 -1.93 14.46 -8.38
CA LEU A 231 -1.53 14.67 -9.78
C LEU A 231 -0.55 15.84 -9.92
N LEU A 232 -0.79 16.95 -9.22
CA LEU A 232 0.13 18.09 -9.20
C LEU A 232 1.47 17.75 -8.53
N GLN A 233 1.46 16.97 -7.46
CA GLN A 233 2.69 16.48 -6.81
C GLN A 233 3.49 15.55 -7.74
N ALA A 234 2.80 14.81 -8.61
CA ALA A 234 3.41 14.01 -9.67
C ALA A 234 3.92 14.85 -10.85
N GLY A 235 3.81 16.19 -10.80
CA GLY A 235 4.28 17.09 -11.86
C GLY A 235 3.41 17.12 -13.11
N LEU A 236 2.16 16.64 -13.03
CA LEU A 236 1.26 16.53 -14.18
C LEU A 236 0.40 17.79 -14.35
N ASP A 237 0.19 18.23 -15.60
CA ASP A 237 -0.79 19.29 -15.89
C ASP A 237 -2.20 18.71 -15.90
N LEU A 238 -3.09 19.32 -15.11
CA LEU A 238 -4.48 18.89 -14.99
C LEU A 238 -5.26 19.08 -16.30
N LYS A 239 -4.82 20.01 -17.16
CA LYS A 239 -5.45 20.28 -18.46
C LYS A 239 -5.32 19.10 -19.42
N ASP A 240 -4.33 18.23 -19.21
CA ASP A 240 -4.10 17.05 -20.05
C ASP A 240 -5.14 15.95 -19.78
N PHE A 241 -5.94 16.06 -18.72
CA PHE A 241 -6.94 15.07 -18.36
C PHE A 241 -8.35 15.58 -18.65
N ALA A 242 -9.05 14.87 -19.54
CA ALA A 242 -10.45 15.14 -19.88
C ALA A 242 -11.38 15.19 -18.65
N PHE A 243 -11.03 14.48 -17.57
CA PHE A 243 -11.75 14.50 -16.30
C PHE A 243 -11.94 15.92 -15.74
N PHE A 244 -10.91 16.77 -15.75
CA PHE A 244 -10.99 18.12 -15.20
C PHE A 244 -11.68 19.11 -16.13
N GLY A 245 -11.62 18.90 -17.45
CA GLY A 245 -12.37 19.72 -18.43
C GLY A 245 -13.90 19.57 -18.30
N GLN A 246 -14.38 18.52 -17.63
CA GLN A 246 -15.80 18.25 -17.39
C GLN A 246 -16.31 18.78 -16.04
N LEU A 247 -15.44 19.31 -15.19
CA LEU A 247 -15.85 19.92 -13.92
C LEU A 247 -16.41 21.31 -14.20
N THR A 248 -17.72 21.49 -13.97
CA THR A 248 -18.33 22.82 -14.08
C THR A 248 -17.84 23.73 -12.94
N PRO A 249 -17.73 25.05 -13.12
CA PRO A 249 -17.28 25.97 -12.07
C PRO A 249 -18.08 25.85 -10.76
N GLN A 250 -19.38 25.55 -10.84
CA GLN A 250 -20.24 25.29 -9.69
C GLN A 250 -19.86 24.05 -8.86
N SER A 251 -19.00 23.18 -9.38
CA SER A 251 -18.59 21.92 -8.72
C SER A 251 -17.27 22.00 -7.96
N MET A 252 -16.57 23.15 -7.99
CA MET A 252 -15.30 23.35 -7.28
C MET A 252 -15.42 24.16 -5.98
N ASP A 253 -16.59 24.75 -5.70
CA ASP A 253 -16.75 25.74 -4.62
C ASP A 253 -17.42 25.21 -3.34
N SER A 254 -17.74 23.93 -3.26
CA SER A 254 -18.24 23.30 -2.03
C SER A 254 -17.10 22.88 -1.10
N GLY A 255 -16.22 23.83 -0.78
CA GLY A 255 -15.28 23.77 0.33
C GLY A 255 -15.97 23.98 1.68
N GLU A 256 -17.14 23.37 1.91
CA GLU A 256 -17.71 23.31 3.25
C GLU A 256 -16.98 22.21 4.04
N PRO A 257 -16.33 22.54 5.16
CA PRO A 257 -15.87 21.53 6.09
C PRO A 257 -17.13 20.83 6.63
N SER A 258 -17.27 19.53 6.35
CA SER A 258 -18.29 18.71 6.99
C SER A 258 -18.09 18.74 8.51
N GLN A 259 -18.78 19.66 9.18
CA GLN A 259 -19.06 19.57 10.61
C GLN A 259 -19.93 18.34 10.83
N GLY A 260 -19.59 17.59 11.87
CA GLY A 260 -20.11 16.26 12.13
C GLY A 260 -21.63 16.20 12.22
N THR A 261 -22.16 15.09 11.72
CA THR A 261 -23.43 14.54 12.17
C THR A 261 -23.29 14.23 13.68
N GLN A 262 -23.63 15.19 14.53
CA GLN A 262 -24.02 14.90 15.91
C GLN A 262 -25.47 14.45 15.88
N ASP A 263 -25.67 13.16 16.12
CA ASP A 263 -26.96 12.63 16.54
C ASP A 263 -27.41 13.38 17.80
N GLY A 264 -28.60 13.97 17.69
CA GLY A 264 -29.25 14.66 18.79
C GLY A 264 -29.54 13.71 19.94
N ARG A 265 -28.85 13.93 21.06
CA ARG A 265 -29.40 13.71 22.39
C ARG A 265 -29.40 15.05 23.11
N ALA A 266 -30.60 15.53 23.43
CA ALA A 266 -30.79 16.61 24.37
C ALA A 266 -30.17 16.21 25.71
N VAL A 267 -29.21 17.01 26.18
CA VAL A 267 -28.71 16.98 27.55
C VAL A 267 -28.80 18.42 28.07
N ASP A 268 -29.38 18.54 29.27
CA ASP A 268 -29.61 19.74 30.06
C ASP A 268 -28.43 20.75 30.05
N PRO A 269 -28.70 22.05 30.19
CA PRO A 269 -27.66 23.02 30.51
C PRO A 269 -27.17 22.82 31.95
N GLU A 270 -25.93 22.33 32.09
CA GLU A 270 -25.19 22.28 33.36
C GLU A 270 -24.82 23.71 33.82
N PRO A 271 -24.99 24.05 35.11
CA PRO A 271 -24.80 25.42 35.59
C PRO A 271 -23.33 25.82 35.74
N THR A 272 -23.10 27.12 35.49
CA THR A 272 -21.86 27.89 35.65
C THR A 272 -21.01 27.52 36.87
N PRO A 273 -19.68 27.34 36.73
CA PRO A 273 -18.79 27.09 37.87
C PRO A 273 -18.59 28.35 38.72
N ALA A 274 -18.74 28.18 40.04
CA ALA A 274 -18.39 29.16 41.07
C ALA A 274 -16.85 29.29 41.24
N PRO A 275 -16.33 30.46 41.68
CA PRO A 275 -14.90 30.71 41.76
C PRO A 275 -14.17 29.87 42.82
N ALA A 276 -12.91 29.56 42.52
CA ALA A 276 -12.03 28.72 43.32
C ALA A 276 -11.66 29.35 44.70
N PRO A 277 -11.64 28.56 45.79
CA PRO A 277 -11.04 29.00 47.04
C PRO A 277 -9.50 28.92 47.02
N THR A 278 -8.92 29.94 47.65
CA THR A 278 -7.51 30.24 47.92
C THR A 278 -6.68 29.07 48.47
N PRO A 279 -5.39 28.93 48.09
CA PRO A 279 -4.49 27.95 48.67
C PRO A 279 -4.04 28.36 50.09
N THR A 280 -4.30 27.51 51.08
CA THR A 280 -3.68 27.59 52.41
C THR A 280 -2.37 26.80 52.37
N GLY A 281 -1.27 27.48 52.69
CA GLY A 281 0.07 26.94 52.61
C GLY A 281 0.52 26.06 53.79
N ALA A 282 1.70 25.48 53.54
CA ALA A 282 2.78 25.12 54.47
C ALA A 282 2.53 24.03 55.53
N SER A 283 3.28 22.93 55.42
CA SER A 283 4.56 22.81 56.15
C SER A 283 5.34 21.52 55.81
N PRO A 284 6.66 21.49 56.06
CA PRO A 284 7.62 20.56 55.47
C PRO A 284 7.92 19.35 56.37
N GLN A 285 8.25 18.19 55.78
CA GLN A 285 8.93 17.11 56.51
C GLN A 285 10.05 16.49 55.66
N SER A 286 11.27 16.92 56.01
CA SER A 286 12.49 16.13 56.28
C SER A 286 12.66 14.74 55.63
N SER A 287 13.79 14.64 54.92
CA SER A 287 14.58 13.48 54.45
C SER A 287 15.00 12.51 55.59
N PRO A 288 15.97 11.58 55.41
CA PRO A 288 16.44 10.78 54.25
C PRO A 288 16.53 9.26 54.61
N ARG A 289 16.81 8.37 53.64
CA ARG A 289 17.71 7.23 53.93
C ARG A 289 18.32 6.58 52.68
N SER A 290 19.64 6.73 52.59
CA SER A 290 20.56 5.90 51.81
C SER A 290 20.46 4.44 52.24
N GLY A 291 20.63 3.53 51.29
CA GLY A 291 20.68 2.08 51.50
C GLY A 291 21.45 1.42 50.37
N GLU A 292 22.76 1.62 50.42
CA GLU A 292 23.80 0.89 49.70
C GLU A 292 23.90 -0.53 50.27
N PHE A 293 23.84 -1.58 49.44
CA PHE A 293 24.39 -2.89 49.80
C PHE A 293 24.90 -3.61 48.55
N ALA A 294 26.22 -3.68 48.47
CA ALA A 294 26.96 -4.67 47.70
C ALA A 294 27.11 -5.95 48.54
N GLY A 295 27.08 -7.09 47.88
CA GLY A 295 27.26 -8.44 48.43
C GLY A 295 26.91 -9.46 47.38
#